data_AF-X1RB64-F1
#
_entry.id   AF-X1RB64-F1
#
_cell.length_a   1.000
_cell.length_b   1.000
_cell.length_c   1.000
_cell.angle_alpha   90.00
_cell.angle_beta   90.00
_cell.angle_gamma   90.00
#
_symmetry.space_group_name_H-M   'P 1'
#
loop_
_entity.id
_entity.type
_entity.pdbx_description
1 polymer ?
#
loop_
_entity_poly.entity_id
_entity_poly.type
_entity_poly.pdbx_seq_one_letter_code
_entity_poly.pdbx_strand_id
1 'polypeptide(L)'
;MLDEMIENAIATKDKDERYAKYIEITRYVIDLCPTIFTIETPERRAYQSAYMDWPAAKGEAVPVYKYDNSMRFIKVYPEKREKLLKK
;
A
#
# COMPACT_ATOMS: atom_id res chain seq x y z
N MET A 1 14.23 22.22 -11.44
CA MET A 1 14.60 21.29 -10.33
C MET A 1 13.72 20.05 -10.39
N LEU A 2 14.05 18.97 -9.66
CA LEU A 2 13.23 17.74 -9.63
C LEU A 2 11.75 18.04 -9.29
N ASP A 3 11.51 18.97 -8.37
CA ASP A 3 10.15 19.40 -7.99
C ASP A 3 9.33 19.91 -9.18
N GLU A 4 9.92 20.75 -10.03
CA GLU A 4 9.25 21.29 -11.23
C GLU A 4 8.91 20.18 -12.24
N MET A 5 9.77 19.17 -12.37
CA MET A 5 9.52 18.02 -13.24
C MET A 5 8.30 17.23 -12.74
N ILE A 6 8.24 16.99 -11.43
CA ILE A 6 7.13 16.27 -10.78
C ILE A 6 5.82 17.04 -10.93
N GLU A 7 5.81 18.34 -10.59
CA GLU A 7 4.62 19.19 -10.71
C GLU A 7 4.11 19.24 -12.15
N ASN A 8 5.01 19.39 -13.12
CA ASN A 8 4.63 19.38 -14.53
C ASN A 8 4.02 18.04 -14.97
N ALA A 9 4.60 16.91 -14.54
CA ALA A 9 4.08 15.59 -14.87
C ALA A 9 2.68 15.36 -14.26
N ILE A 10 2.46 15.74 -13.00
CA ILE A 10 1.16 15.60 -12.32
C ILE A 10 0.09 16.47 -12.98
N ALA A 11 0.43 17.68 -13.40
CA ALA A 11 -0.48 18.59 -14.10
C ALA A 11 -0.84 18.12 -15.53
N THR A 12 -0.12 17.15 -16.10
CA THR A 12 -0.32 16.66 -17.46
C THR A 12 -1.55 15.75 -17.53
N LYS A 13 -2.54 16.14 -18.34
CA LYS A 13 -3.80 15.38 -18.50
C LYS A 13 -3.65 14.19 -19.44
N ASP A 14 -2.92 14.36 -20.54
CA ASP A 14 -2.68 13.29 -21.50
C ASP A 14 -1.85 12.18 -20.84
N LYS A 15 -2.28 10.95 -21.01
CA LYS A 15 -1.73 9.81 -20.29
C LYS A 15 -0.34 9.46 -20.82
N ASP A 16 -0.17 9.44 -22.14
CA ASP A 16 1.06 8.99 -22.77
C ASP A 16 2.15 10.06 -22.58
N GLU A 17 1.81 11.34 -22.68
CA GLU A 17 2.69 12.45 -22.35
C GLU A 17 3.12 12.41 -20.88
N ARG A 18 2.18 12.18 -19.95
CA ARG A 18 2.50 12.07 -18.53
C ARG A 18 3.43 10.89 -18.24
N TYR A 19 3.24 9.76 -18.89
CA TYR A 19 4.11 8.59 -18.73
C TYR A 19 5.51 8.83 -19.30
N ALA A 20 5.64 9.50 -20.44
CA ALA A 20 6.94 9.92 -20.96
C ALA A 20 7.70 10.80 -19.95
N LYS A 21 6.99 11.73 -19.29
CA LYS A 21 7.58 12.57 -18.22
C LYS A 21 8.00 11.76 -17.00
N TYR A 22 7.20 10.78 -16.56
CA TYR A 22 7.60 9.89 -15.46
C TYR A 22 8.84 9.08 -15.78
N ILE A 23 9.00 8.60 -17.03
CA ILE A 23 10.22 7.89 -17.45
C ILE A 23 11.45 8.79 -17.26
N GLU A 24 11.39 10.05 -17.72
CA GLU A 24 12.50 11.00 -17.58
C GLU A 24 12.81 11.31 -16.10
N ILE A 25 11.79 11.52 -15.27
CA ILE A 25 11.96 11.71 -13.82
C ILE A 25 12.63 10.48 -13.19
N THR A 26 12.15 9.28 -13.50
CA THR A 26 12.72 8.04 -12.95
C THR A 26 14.18 7.86 -13.37
N ARG A 27 14.53 8.15 -14.63
CA ARG A 27 15.93 8.12 -15.09
C ARG A 27 16.79 9.09 -14.29
N TYR A 28 16.35 10.33 -14.13
CA TYR A 28 17.04 11.33 -13.31
C TYR A 28 17.26 10.86 -11.86
N VAL A 29 16.24 10.25 -11.23
CA VAL A 29 16.36 9.73 -9.85
C VAL A 29 17.33 8.56 -9.76
N ILE A 30 17.32 7.65 -10.74
CA ILE A 30 18.25 6.52 -10.80
C ILE A 30 19.70 7.03 -10.94
N ASP A 31 19.93 8.00 -11.83
CA ASP A 31 21.25 8.57 -12.07
C ASP A 31 21.77 9.35 -10.85
N LEU A 32 20.88 10.06 -10.13
CA LEU A 32 21.21 10.74 -8.87
C LEU A 32 21.56 9.75 -7.75
N CYS A 33 21.04 8.52 -7.81
CA CYS A 33 21.24 7.44 -6.84
C CYS A 33 21.06 7.89 -5.36
N PRO A 34 19.92 8.50 -4.98
CA PRO A 34 19.70 8.96 -3.60
C PRO A 34 19.57 7.81 -2.59
N THR A 35 19.30 6.60 -3.08
CA THR A 35 19.18 5.37 -2.30
C THR A 35 19.46 4.15 -3.17
N ILE A 36 19.69 3.00 -2.55
CA ILE A 36 19.91 1.72 -3.24
C ILE A 36 18.60 0.91 -3.21
N PHE A 37 17.98 0.73 -4.38
CA PHE A 37 16.76 -0.05 -4.54
C PHE A 37 17.06 -1.55 -4.58
N THR A 38 17.06 -2.20 -3.42
CA THR A 38 17.52 -3.61 -3.28
C THR A 38 16.40 -4.64 -3.33
N ILE A 39 15.30 -4.42 -2.61
CA ILE A 39 14.20 -5.37 -2.50
C ILE A 39 12.86 -4.63 -2.48
N GLU A 40 11.86 -5.23 -3.10
CA GLU A 40 10.47 -4.90 -2.81
C GLU A 40 10.04 -5.69 -1.58
N THR A 41 9.71 -5.01 -0.49
CA THR A 41 9.30 -5.68 0.74
C THR A 41 7.82 -6.04 0.66
N PRO A 42 7.45 -7.33 0.79
CA PRO A 42 6.05 -7.69 0.84
C PRO A 42 5.42 -7.10 2.10
N GLU A 43 4.16 -6.68 1.99
CA GLU A 43 3.42 -6.22 3.15
C GLU A 43 3.17 -7.41 4.10
N ARG A 44 3.60 -7.27 5.36
CA ARG A 44 3.43 -8.31 6.39
C ARG A 44 2.64 -7.74 7.54
N ARG A 45 1.66 -8.50 8.03
CA ARG A 45 0.74 -8.06 9.08
C ARG A 45 0.50 -9.19 10.06
N ALA A 46 0.75 -8.90 11.33
CA ALA A 46 0.33 -9.76 12.43
C ALA A 46 -1.11 -9.39 12.82
N TYR A 47 -1.92 -10.39 13.12
CA TYR A 47 -3.31 -10.19 13.48
C TYR A 47 -3.82 -11.26 14.43
N GLN A 48 -4.88 -10.95 15.17
CA GLN A 48 -5.41 -11.81 16.23
C GLN A 48 -6.51 -12.74 15.66
N SER A 49 -6.09 -13.83 15.03
CA SER A 49 -6.98 -14.78 14.35
C SER A 49 -8.03 -15.43 15.25
N ALA A 50 -7.80 -15.47 16.56
CA ALA A 50 -8.74 -16.05 17.54
C ALA A 50 -10.05 -15.25 17.68
N TYR A 51 -10.00 -13.93 17.49
CA TYR A 51 -11.16 -13.05 17.74
C TYR A 51 -11.36 -11.97 16.69
N MET A 52 -10.54 -11.95 15.63
CA MET A 52 -10.71 -11.04 14.50
C MET A 52 -10.96 -11.81 13.21
N ASP A 53 -12.04 -11.45 12.52
CA ASP A 53 -12.31 -11.86 11.15
C ASP A 53 -11.82 -10.77 10.20
N TRP A 54 -10.79 -11.12 9.43
CA TRP A 54 -10.13 -10.23 8.50
C TRP A 54 -10.11 -10.86 7.11
N PRO A 55 -10.93 -10.35 6.16
CA PRO A 55 -11.05 -10.94 4.82
C PRO A 55 -9.74 -11.06 4.05
N ALA A 56 -8.82 -10.11 4.21
CA ALA A 56 -7.55 -10.16 3.51
C ALA A 56 -6.66 -11.33 3.94
N ALA A 57 -6.72 -11.73 5.23
CA ALA A 57 -6.01 -12.91 5.71
C ALA A 57 -6.58 -14.23 5.14
N LYS A 58 -7.78 -14.19 4.58
CA LYS A 58 -8.45 -15.33 3.92
C LYS A 58 -8.31 -15.32 2.40
N GLY A 59 -7.64 -14.32 1.83
CA GLY A 59 -7.57 -14.13 0.37
C GLY A 59 -8.82 -13.49 -0.25
N GLU A 60 -9.72 -12.96 0.57
CA GLU A 60 -10.98 -12.33 0.13
C GLU A 60 -10.85 -10.80 0.03
N ALA A 61 -9.63 -10.27 -0.12
CA ALA A 61 -9.40 -8.83 -0.23
C ALA A 61 -9.81 -8.27 -1.60
N VAL A 62 -10.35 -7.05 -1.58
CA VAL A 62 -10.50 -6.25 -2.80
C VAL A 62 -9.10 -5.86 -3.29
N PRO A 63 -8.72 -6.13 -4.56
CA PRO A 63 -7.37 -5.89 -5.10
C PRO A 63 -7.16 -4.41 -5.45
N VAL A 64 -7.55 -3.52 -4.54
CA VAL A 64 -7.33 -2.06 -4.62
C VAL A 64 -6.41 -1.69 -3.48
N TYR A 65 -5.44 -0.80 -3.75
CA TYR A 65 -4.44 -0.40 -2.78
C TYR A 65 -5.07 -0.04 -1.42
N LYS A 66 -4.58 -0.69 -0.35
CA LYS A 66 -4.99 -0.52 1.05
C LYS A 66 -6.44 -0.91 1.39
N TYR A 67 -7.20 -1.49 0.47
CA TYR A 67 -8.55 -1.96 0.80
C TYR A 67 -8.55 -3.19 1.72
N ASP A 68 -7.43 -3.92 1.78
CA ASP A 68 -7.17 -4.95 2.77
C ASP A 68 -7.33 -4.44 4.23
N ASN A 69 -7.17 -3.13 4.47
CA ASN A 69 -7.38 -2.46 5.76
C ASN A 69 -8.72 -1.76 5.93
N SER A 70 -9.66 -1.96 5.01
CA SER A 70 -10.97 -1.34 5.13
C SER A 70 -11.65 -1.84 6.41
N MET A 71 -11.57 -1.06 7.48
CA MET A 71 -12.05 -1.45 8.83
C MET A 71 -13.52 -1.85 8.82
N ARG A 72 -14.33 -1.27 7.91
CA ARG A 72 -15.73 -1.66 7.67
C ARG A 72 -15.95 -3.14 7.33
N PHE A 73 -14.92 -3.84 6.85
CA PHE A 73 -14.97 -5.26 6.51
C PHE A 73 -14.30 -6.16 7.54
N ILE A 74 -13.62 -5.59 8.53
CA ILE A 74 -12.93 -6.32 9.59
C ILE A 74 -13.87 -6.41 10.79
N LYS A 75 -14.18 -7.63 11.23
CA LYS A 75 -15.01 -7.85 12.41
C LYS A 75 -14.13 -8.25 13.59
N VAL A 76 -14.44 -7.67 14.75
CA VAL A 76 -13.78 -7.99 16.02
C VAL A 76 -14.85 -8.54 16.95
N TYR A 77 -14.53 -9.61 17.65
CA TYR A 77 -15.42 -10.37 18.53
C TYR A 77 -14.91 -10.32 19.98
N PRO A 78 -15.24 -9.27 20.76
CA PRO A 78 -14.76 -9.11 22.14
C PRO A 78 -15.04 -10.33 23.03
N GLU A 79 -16.19 -10.96 22.84
CA GLU A 79 -16.60 -12.15 23.59
C GLU A 79 -15.67 -13.36 23.34
N LYS A 80 -15.11 -13.49 22.13
CA LYS A 80 -14.11 -14.53 21.83
C LYS A 80 -12.79 -14.23 22.53
N ARG A 81 -12.43 -12.95 22.63
CA ARG A 81 -11.24 -12.50 23.36
C ARG A 81 -11.38 -12.75 24.86
N GLU A 82 -12.53 -12.45 25.46
CA GLU A 82 -12.79 -12.69 26.89
C GLU A 82 -12.67 -14.18 27.24
N LYS A 83 -13.30 -15.06 26.44
CA LYS A 83 -13.16 -16.52 26.58
C LYS A 83 -11.71 -16.98 26.48
N LEU A 84 -10.95 -16.45 25.51
CA LEU A 84 -9.52 -16.75 25.35
C LEU A 84 -8.71 -16.36 26.60
N LEU A 85 -9.07 -15.24 27.23
CA LEU A 85 -8.39 -14.70 28.41
C LEU A 85 -8.88 -15.28 29.74
N LYS A 86 -9.90 -16.14 29.72
CA LYS A 86 -10.55 -16.73 30.92
C LYS A 86 -10.99 -15.66 31.94
N LYS A 87 -11.48 -14.52 31.44
CA LYS A 87 -12.04 -13.43 32.24
C LYS A 87 -13.55 -13.39 32.11
#